data_AF-A0A3A0DVD8-F1
#
_entry.id   AF-A0A3A0DVD8-F1
#
_cell.length_a   1.000
_cell.length_b   1.000
_cell.length_c   1.000
_cell.angle_alpha   90.00
_cell.angle_beta   90.00
_cell.angle_gamma   90.00
#
_symmetry.space_group_name_H-M   'P 1'
#
loop_
_entity.id
_entity.type
_entity.pdbx_description
1 polymer ?
#
loop_
_entity_poly.entity_id
_entity_poly.type
_entity_poly.pdbx_seq_one_letter_code
_entity_poly.pdbx_strand_id
1 'polypeptide(L)'
;MGQQQLLLLILAAVIVGVAITLGINMFAQNSAQANQEAVMQDVLTIASRAQAWYRRPVQMGGGGRSYANMTLANLNFPQTNANGTYALSGGNATTVQIEGTGVEDGNGDGNELEVVALITPDSVRTMTITP
;
A
#
# COMPACT_ATOMS: atom_id res chain seq x y z
N MET A 1 2.77 -10.93 -56.60
CA MET A 1 3.46 -10.01 -55.66
C MET A 1 2.49 -9.33 -54.68
N GLY A 2 1.30 -8.86 -55.10
CA GLY A 2 0.32 -8.25 -54.18
C GLY A 2 -0.20 -9.16 -53.05
N GLN A 3 -0.34 -10.47 -53.30
CA GLN A 3 -0.81 -11.43 -52.27
C GLN A 3 0.19 -11.62 -51.11
N GLN A 4 1.50 -11.63 -51.39
CA GLN A 4 2.52 -11.74 -50.33
C GLN A 4 2.67 -10.45 -49.53
N GLN A 5 2.52 -9.29 -50.17
CA GLN A 5 2.53 -8.00 -49.47
C GLN A 5 1.30 -7.83 -48.56
N LEU A 6 0.14 -8.31 -48.99
CA LEU A 6 -1.08 -8.33 -48.17
C LEU A 6 -0.91 -9.20 -46.91
N LEU A 7 -0.28 -10.38 -47.04
CA LEU A 7 -0.04 -11.27 -45.89
C LEU A 7 0.92 -10.67 -44.86
N LEU A 8 1.97 -9.96 -45.32
CA LEU A 8 2.90 -9.28 -44.42
C LEU A 8 2.25 -8.13 -43.66
N LEU A 9 1.32 -7.40 -44.29
CA LEU A 9 0.57 -6.33 -43.64
C LEU A 9 -0.35 -6.88 -42.56
N ILE A 10 -1.05 -7.98 -42.84
CA ILE A 10 -1.92 -8.64 -41.85
C ILE A 10 -1.09 -9.14 -40.66
N LEU A 11 0.07 -9.76 -40.91
CA LEU A 11 0.95 -10.23 -39.85
C LEU A 11 1.42 -9.07 -38.95
N ALA A 12 1.82 -7.95 -39.55
CA ALA A 12 2.21 -6.75 -38.79
C ALA A 12 1.03 -6.20 -37.95
N ALA A 13 -0.18 -6.17 -38.50
CA ALA A 13 -1.36 -5.68 -37.79
C ALA A 13 -1.72 -6.55 -36.57
N VAL A 14 -1.60 -7.88 -36.66
CA VAL A 14 -1.85 -8.79 -35.53
C VAL A 14 -0.83 -8.56 -34.40
N ILE A 15 0.45 -8.38 -34.74
CA ILE A 15 1.50 -8.13 -33.74
C ILE A 15 1.24 -6.80 -33.01
N VAL A 16 0.89 -5.74 -33.73
CA VAL A 16 0.56 -4.43 -33.13
C VAL A 16 -0.68 -4.54 -32.23
N GLY A 17 -1.71 -5.28 -32.65
CA GLY A 17 -2.91 -5.48 -31.84
C GLY A 17 -2.63 -6.08 -30.47
N VAL A 18 -1.83 -7.16 -30.42
CA VAL A 18 -1.45 -7.80 -29.15
C VAL A 18 -0.55 -6.89 -28.31
N ALA A 19 0.41 -6.20 -28.94
CA ALA A 19 1.33 -5.30 -28.24
C ALA A 19 0.59 -4.16 -27.50
N ILE A 20 -0.46 -3.59 -28.10
CA ILE A 20 -1.27 -2.54 -27.46
C ILE A 20 -1.97 -3.09 -26.20
N THR A 21 -2.61 -4.26 -26.31
CA THR A 21 -3.30 -4.86 -25.17
C THR A 21 -2.36 -5.21 -24.02
N LEU A 22 -1.17 -5.73 -24.33
CA LEU A 22 -0.14 -6.02 -23.32
C LEU A 22 0.41 -4.74 -22.70
N GLY A 23 0.63 -3.70 -23.51
CA GLY A 23 1.10 -2.41 -23.03
C GLY A 23 0.14 -1.79 -22.01
N ILE A 24 -1.16 -1.79 -22.29
CA ILE A 24 -2.19 -1.25 -21.38
C ILE A 24 -2.19 -2.00 -20.04
N ASN A 25 -2.18 -3.34 -20.09
CA ASN A 25 -2.17 -4.15 -18.87
C ASN A 25 -0.91 -3.92 -18.04
N MET A 26 0.26 -3.79 -18.67
CA MET A 26 1.52 -3.52 -17.98
C MET A 26 1.53 -2.15 -17.31
N PHE A 27 0.95 -1.11 -17.93
CA PHE A 27 0.82 0.20 -17.31
C PHE A 27 -0.11 0.20 -16.08
N ALA A 28 -1.24 -0.53 -16.15
CA ALA A 28 -2.14 -0.68 -15.02
C ALA A 28 -1.45 -1.41 -13.85
N GLN A 29 -0.79 -2.54 -14.13
CA GLN A 29 -0.07 -3.31 -13.12
C GLN A 29 1.08 -2.50 -12.49
N ASN A 30 1.85 -1.75 -13.28
CA ASN A 30 2.92 -0.91 -12.75
C ASN A 30 2.39 0.20 -11.83
N SER A 31 1.24 0.79 -12.16
CA SER A 31 0.63 1.85 -11.35
C SER A 31 0.16 1.31 -9.99
N ALA A 32 -0.47 0.14 -10.01
CA ALA A 32 -0.89 -0.53 -8.80
C ALA A 32 0.28 -1.03 -7.93
N GLN A 33 1.32 -1.59 -8.56
CA GLN A 33 2.56 -1.97 -7.86
C GLN A 33 3.20 -0.76 -7.16
N ALA A 34 3.27 0.39 -7.84
CA ALA A 34 3.80 1.62 -7.27
C ALA A 34 2.93 2.12 -6.10
N ASN A 35 1.60 2.03 -6.20
CA ASN A 35 0.70 2.36 -5.11
C ASN A 35 0.90 1.43 -3.91
N GLN A 36 1.00 0.13 -4.13
CA GLN A 36 1.28 -0.87 -3.10
C GLN A 36 2.59 -0.57 -2.35
N GLU A 37 3.66 -0.25 -3.08
CA GLU A 37 4.94 0.15 -2.49
C GLU A 37 4.82 1.43 -1.66
N ALA A 38 4.07 2.42 -2.15
CA ALA A 38 3.84 3.67 -1.43
C ALA A 38 3.03 3.44 -0.14
N VAL A 39 1.97 2.64 -0.18
CA VAL A 39 1.15 2.30 1.00
C VAL A 39 1.99 1.52 2.02
N MET A 40 2.80 0.56 1.60
CA MET A 40 3.73 -0.15 2.49
C MET A 40 4.72 0.82 3.16
N GLN A 41 5.30 1.75 2.40
CA GLN A 41 6.23 2.74 2.94
C GLN A 41 5.56 3.67 3.95
N ASP A 42 4.31 4.05 3.71
CA ASP A 42 3.51 4.84 4.64
C ASP A 42 3.23 4.05 5.93
N VAL A 43 2.79 2.80 5.82
CA VAL A 43 2.56 1.92 7.00
C VAL A 43 3.86 1.76 7.82
N LEU A 44 5.01 1.55 7.17
CA LEU A 44 6.31 1.50 7.85
C LEU A 44 6.68 2.84 8.52
N THR A 45 6.35 3.95 7.88
CA THR A 45 6.55 5.29 8.46
C THR A 45 5.69 5.47 9.70
N ILE A 46 4.39 5.15 9.64
CA ILE A 46 3.50 5.19 10.80
C ILE A 46 4.02 4.25 11.88
N ALA A 47 4.55 3.08 11.51
CA ALA A 47 5.09 2.11 12.44
C ALA A 47 6.28 2.64 13.23
N SER A 48 7.25 3.25 12.55
CA SER A 48 8.41 3.88 13.19
C SER A 48 7.99 4.99 14.17
N ARG A 49 6.97 5.78 13.79
CA ARG A 49 6.42 6.85 14.64
C ARG A 49 5.67 6.29 15.84
N ALA A 50 4.91 5.20 15.65
CA ALA A 50 4.22 4.50 16.72
C ALA A 50 5.21 4.00 17.78
N GLN A 51 6.30 3.36 17.36
CA GLN A 51 7.35 2.89 18.27
C GLN A 51 8.04 4.06 19.01
N ALA A 52 8.28 5.17 18.31
CA ALA A 52 8.80 6.38 18.95
C ALA A 52 7.80 6.97 19.97
N TRP A 53 6.50 6.97 19.64
CA TRP A 53 5.44 7.43 20.54
C TRP A 53 5.34 6.56 21.79
N TYR A 54 5.39 5.23 21.63
CA TYR A 54 5.40 4.26 22.74
C TYR A 54 6.50 4.55 23.76
N ARG A 55 7.71 4.86 23.29
CA ARG A 55 8.88 5.12 24.16
C ARG A 55 8.85 6.49 24.82
N ARG A 56 8.08 7.44 24.31
CA ARG A 56 7.94 8.78 24.89
C ARG A 56 7.06 8.73 26.15
N PRO A 57 7.42 9.43 27.24
CA PRO A 57 6.61 9.49 28.44
C PRO A 57 5.31 10.28 28.19
N VAL A 58 4.24 9.94 28.92
CA VAL A 58 2.91 10.58 28.79
C VAL A 58 2.97 12.10 29.03
N GLN A 59 3.84 12.54 29.95
CA GLN A 59 4.04 13.96 30.25
C GLN A 59 4.56 14.78 29.05
N MET A 60 5.12 14.13 28.04
CA MET A 60 5.59 14.76 26.79
C MET A 60 4.68 14.44 25.59
N GLY A 61 3.44 13.98 25.83
CA GLY A 61 2.49 13.59 24.79
C GLY A 61 2.76 12.23 24.14
N GLY A 62 3.54 11.37 24.79
CA GLY A 62 3.83 10.00 24.36
C GLY A 62 2.88 8.94 24.94
N GLY A 63 3.13 7.67 24.59
CA GLY A 63 2.33 6.52 25.00
C GLY A 63 2.70 5.93 26.36
N GLY A 64 3.83 6.32 26.95
CA GLY A 64 4.22 5.86 28.29
C GLY A 64 4.36 4.35 28.40
N ARG A 65 4.91 3.70 27.37
CA ARG A 65 4.96 2.24 27.22
C ARG A 65 3.58 1.57 27.05
N SER A 66 2.67 2.25 26.38
CA SER A 66 1.39 1.70 25.97
C SER A 66 1.03 2.23 24.59
N TYR A 67 0.40 1.40 23.75
CA TYR A 67 -0.26 1.85 22.53
C TYR A 67 -1.74 2.20 22.76
N ALA A 68 -2.22 2.10 24.01
CA ALA A 68 -3.60 2.45 24.34
C ALA A 68 -3.88 3.92 24.04
N ASN A 69 -5.01 4.18 23.36
CA ASN A 69 -5.44 5.51 22.90
C ASN A 69 -4.51 6.19 21.87
N MET A 70 -3.62 5.43 21.22
CA MET A 70 -2.85 5.99 20.11
C MET A 70 -3.77 6.33 18.94
N THR A 71 -3.68 7.57 18.45
CA THR A 71 -4.37 8.02 17.23
C THR A 71 -3.36 8.43 16.16
N LEU A 72 -3.77 8.44 14.88
CA LEU A 72 -2.90 8.92 13.80
C LEU A 72 -2.50 10.39 14.00
N ALA A 73 -3.36 11.19 14.64
CA ALA A 73 -3.05 12.57 15.01
C ALA A 73 -1.86 12.65 15.99
N ASN A 74 -1.74 11.72 16.94
CA ASN A 74 -0.56 11.67 17.84
C ASN A 74 0.74 11.36 17.09
N LEU A 75 0.64 10.69 15.94
CA LEU A 75 1.75 10.36 15.06
C LEU A 75 1.99 11.43 13.98
N ASN A 76 1.21 12.51 14.01
CA ASN A 76 1.26 13.60 13.04
C ASN A 76 1.17 13.08 11.59
N PHE A 77 0.30 12.09 11.38
CA PHE A 77 0.08 11.44 10.09
C PHE A 77 -1.40 11.60 9.69
N PRO A 78 -1.71 12.03 8.46
CA PRO A 78 -3.09 12.21 8.01
C PRO A 78 -3.77 10.86 7.81
N GLN A 79 -5.08 10.79 8.06
CA GLN A 79 -5.86 9.57 7.84
C GLN A 79 -5.96 9.20 6.35
N THR A 80 -5.84 10.17 5.46
CA THR A 80 -5.86 9.96 4.01
C THR A 80 -4.71 10.71 3.36
N ASN A 81 -4.11 10.11 2.34
CA ASN A 81 -3.13 10.76 1.47
C ASN A 81 -3.41 10.37 -0.01
N ALA A 82 -2.52 10.74 -0.92
CA ALA A 82 -2.66 10.39 -2.34
C ALA A 82 -2.47 8.89 -2.64
N ASN A 83 -1.91 8.14 -1.70
CA ASN A 83 -1.61 6.71 -1.84
C ASN A 83 -2.74 5.84 -1.28
N GLY A 84 -3.44 6.29 -0.24
CA GLY A 84 -4.42 5.47 0.47
C GLY A 84 -5.06 6.13 1.70
N THR A 85 -5.88 5.32 2.38
CA THR A 85 -6.50 5.61 3.67
C THR A 85 -5.84 4.75 4.76
N TYR A 86 -5.59 5.31 5.93
CA TYR A 86 -4.90 4.63 7.03
C TYR A 86 -5.73 4.67 8.30
N ALA A 87 -5.81 3.55 8.98
CA ALA A 87 -6.49 3.38 10.25
C ALA A 87 -5.58 2.68 11.27
N LEU A 88 -5.89 2.89 12.54
CA LEU A 88 -5.29 2.16 13.65
C LEU A 88 -6.37 1.29 14.28
N SER A 89 -6.06 0.03 14.52
CA SER A 89 -6.96 -0.96 15.13
C SER A 89 -6.26 -1.68 16.29
N GLY A 90 -7.04 -2.19 17.24
CA GLY A 90 -6.55 -3.15 18.25
C GLY A 90 -5.43 -2.68 19.21
N GLY A 91 -5.29 -1.38 19.47
CA GLY A 91 -4.24 -0.83 20.34
C GLY A 91 -4.35 -1.27 21.81
N ASN A 92 -3.35 -2.00 22.32
CA ASN A 92 -3.22 -2.37 23.72
C ASN A 92 -1.89 -1.87 24.32
N ALA A 93 -1.49 -2.37 25.48
CA ALA A 93 -0.24 -1.94 26.12
C ALA A 93 1.04 -2.35 25.38
N THR A 94 1.00 -3.29 24.43
CA THR A 94 2.19 -3.84 23.78
C THR A 94 2.06 -4.01 22.27
N THR A 95 0.86 -3.94 21.72
CA THR A 95 0.61 -4.09 20.29
C THR A 95 -0.37 -3.07 19.77
N VAL A 96 -0.20 -2.70 18.50
CA VAL A 96 -1.19 -1.96 17.73
C VAL A 96 -1.18 -2.44 16.29
N GLN A 97 -2.34 -2.47 15.67
CA GLN A 97 -2.52 -2.81 14.28
C GLN A 97 -2.65 -1.53 13.46
N ILE A 98 -1.93 -1.47 12.35
CA ILE A 98 -2.03 -0.39 11.36
C ILE A 98 -2.59 -1.00 10.09
N GLU A 99 -3.65 -0.40 9.59
CA GLU A 99 -4.34 -0.80 8.37
C GLU A 99 -4.16 0.34 7.37
N GLY A 100 -3.68 0.02 6.17
CA GLY A 100 -3.53 0.95 5.06
C GLY A 100 -4.25 0.40 3.83
N THR A 101 -5.27 1.09 3.35
CA THR A 101 -6.01 0.76 2.15
C THR A 101 -5.52 1.63 1.00
N GLY A 102 -4.95 1.03 -0.04
CA GLY A 102 -4.51 1.73 -1.25
C GLY A 102 -5.66 2.30 -2.06
N VAL A 103 -5.35 3.20 -3.01
CA VAL A 103 -6.36 3.75 -3.95
C VAL A 103 -6.42 2.98 -5.27
N GLU A 104 -5.39 2.17 -5.57
CA GLU A 104 -5.34 1.38 -6.79
C GLU A 104 -5.73 -0.08 -6.50
N ASP A 105 -6.61 -0.63 -7.32
CA ASP A 105 -6.89 -2.06 -7.41
C ASP A 105 -5.86 -2.70 -8.36
N GLY A 106 -4.90 -3.42 -7.78
CA GLY A 106 -3.80 -4.02 -8.53
C GLY A 106 -4.09 -5.35 -9.20
N ASN A 107 -5.17 -6.02 -8.81
CA ASN A 107 -5.55 -7.32 -9.34
C ASN A 107 -6.79 -7.23 -10.27
N GLY A 108 -7.45 -6.07 -10.30
CA GLY A 108 -8.65 -5.80 -11.10
C GLY A 108 -9.89 -6.55 -10.61
N ASP A 109 -9.91 -7.00 -9.36
CA ASP A 109 -11.00 -7.79 -8.77
C ASP A 109 -12.09 -6.93 -8.10
N GLY A 110 -11.88 -5.62 -8.03
CA GLY A 110 -12.78 -4.64 -7.44
C GLY A 110 -12.57 -4.38 -5.95
N ASN A 111 -11.55 -4.97 -5.32
CA ASN A 111 -11.14 -4.66 -3.95
C ASN A 111 -9.87 -3.80 -3.97
N GLU A 112 -9.82 -2.82 -3.08
CA GLU A 112 -8.61 -2.04 -2.89
C GLU A 112 -7.56 -2.83 -2.10
N LEU A 113 -6.29 -2.66 -2.46
CA LEU A 113 -5.16 -3.29 -1.79
C LEU A 113 -5.13 -2.91 -0.29
N GLU A 114 -5.14 -3.91 0.58
CA GLU A 114 -5.09 -3.72 2.03
C GLU A 114 -3.73 -4.18 2.59
N VAL A 115 -3.03 -3.28 3.26
CA VAL A 115 -1.78 -3.54 3.98
C VAL A 115 -2.04 -3.47 5.47
N VAL A 116 -1.89 -4.60 6.15
CA VAL A 116 -2.13 -4.70 7.58
C VAL A 116 -0.83 -5.04 8.29
N ALA A 117 -0.38 -4.17 9.19
CA ALA A 117 0.83 -4.36 9.98
C ALA A 117 0.54 -4.44 11.49
N LEU A 118 1.02 -5.51 12.14
CA LEU A 118 0.98 -5.64 13.60
C LEU A 118 2.31 -5.16 14.18
N ILE A 119 2.26 -4.17 15.07
CA ILE A 119 3.43 -3.50 15.61
C ILE A 119 3.59 -3.83 17.08
N THR A 120 4.83 -4.13 17.46
CA THR A 120 5.29 -4.23 18.86
C THR A 120 6.30 -3.11 19.15
N PRO A 121 6.67 -2.87 20.42
CA PRO A 121 7.59 -1.80 20.82
C PRO A 121 8.95 -1.86 20.14
N ASP A 122 9.34 -3.06 19.71
CA ASP A 122 10.69 -3.35 19.25
C ASP A 122 10.73 -3.91 17.82
N SER A 123 9.59 -4.27 17.23
CA SER A 123 9.54 -4.83 15.87
C SER A 123 8.15 -4.75 15.23
N VAL A 124 8.09 -4.78 13.90
CA VAL A 124 6.85 -5.05 13.15
C VAL A 124 6.73 -6.57 13.02
N ARG A 125 5.74 -7.17 13.67
CA ARG A 125 5.60 -8.63 13.78
C ARG A 125 5.02 -9.28 12.53
N THR A 126 4.16 -8.57 11.82
CA THR A 126 3.45 -9.12 10.67
C THR A 126 3.13 -7.96 9.75
N MET A 127 3.34 -8.16 8.45
CA MET A 127 2.85 -7.28 7.40
C MET A 127 2.17 -8.18 6.38
N THR A 128 0.84 -8.13 6.36
CA THR A 128 0.03 -8.89 5.42
C THR A 128 -0.46 -7.93 4.35
N ILE A 129 -0.38 -8.37 3.10
CA ILE A 129 -0.90 -7.64 1.95
C ILE A 129 -2.01 -8.49 1.37
N THR A 130 -3.22 -7.97 1.39
CA THR A 130 -4.36 -8.55 0.70
C THR A 130 -4.53 -7.75 -0.59
N PRO A 131 -4.32 -8.39 -1.76
CA PRO A 131 -4.54 -7.73 -3.04
C PRO A 131 -6.02 -7.50 -3.30
#